data_AF-A0A9W8I5Q1-F1
#
_entry.id   AF-A0A9W8I5Q1-F1
#
_cell.length_a   1.000
_cell.length_b   1.000
_cell.length_c   1.000
_cell.angle_alpha   90.00
_cell.angle_beta   90.00
_cell.angle_gamma   90.00
#
_symmetry.space_group_name_H-M   'P 1'
#
loop_
_entity.id
_entity.type
_entity.pdbx_description
1 polymer ?
#
loop_
_entity_poly.entity_id
_entity_poly.type
_entity_poly.pdbx_seq_one_letter_code
_entity_poly.pdbx_strand_id
1 'polypeptide(L)'
;MVIIQSNQHIIAHRSNKHIVAQPEDANCQLSDLENCLVDLRLMKGQTQLNCHRIRNSVIVCGKVAGSATIRDSCSCIVVLDVAQLRFEGCARMCAFVSCSSDPVIERSDSMRFASFLQSLACADMTLRPICRVQDFSWLRRQHSPNWSLMDNPDVFQPLWQMLNTNNSNLDCALQYIGKL
;
A
#
# COMPACT_ATOMS: atom_id res chain seq x y z
N MET A 1 -11.64 -33.41 15.69
CA MET A 1 -11.96 -32.26 14.82
C MET A 1 -11.14 -31.08 15.31
N VAL A 2 -10.01 -30.82 14.67
CA VAL A 2 -9.15 -29.67 15.02
C VAL A 2 -9.39 -28.63 13.93
N ILE A 3 -10.16 -27.60 14.27
CA ILE A 3 -10.29 -26.42 13.42
C ILE A 3 -9.06 -25.57 13.73
N ILE A 4 -8.07 -25.58 12.84
CA ILE A 4 -7.04 -24.55 12.84
C ILE A 4 -7.56 -23.48 11.88
N GLN A 5 -8.22 -22.45 12.40
CA GLN A 5 -8.44 -21.21 11.66
C GLN A 5 -7.08 -20.54 11.50
N SER A 6 -6.43 -20.73 10.35
CA SER A 6 -5.34 -19.83 9.98
C SER A 6 -5.96 -18.47 9.70
N ASN A 7 -5.91 -17.55 10.67
CA ASN A 7 -6.37 -16.16 10.55
C ASN A 7 -5.52 -15.31 9.58
N GLN A 8 -4.79 -15.93 8.66
CA GLN A 8 -3.92 -15.30 7.68
C GLN A 8 -4.17 -15.90 6.30
N HIS A 9 -4.59 -15.04 5.38
CA HIS A 9 -4.72 -15.33 3.96
C HIS A 9 -3.38 -15.01 3.27
N ILE A 10 -2.80 -15.97 2.57
CA ILE A 10 -1.49 -15.81 1.93
C ILE A 10 -1.67 -15.79 0.41
N ILE A 11 -1.27 -14.69 -0.22
CA ILE A 11 -1.26 -14.52 -1.68
C ILE A 11 0.20 -14.45 -2.11
N ALA A 12 0.67 -15.52 -2.75
CA ALA A 12 2.06 -15.65 -3.14
C ALA A 12 2.25 -16.09 -4.60
N HIS A 13 3.40 -15.75 -5.18
CA HIS A 13 3.88 -16.26 -6.48
C HIS A 13 2.89 -16.04 -7.63
N ARG A 14 2.38 -14.82 -7.76
CA ARG A 14 1.46 -14.45 -8.86
C ARG A 14 2.07 -13.39 -9.74
N SER A 15 1.80 -13.50 -11.04
CA SER A 15 2.18 -12.49 -12.01
C SER A 15 1.05 -12.20 -12.99
N ASN A 16 0.90 -10.93 -13.39
CA ASN A 16 -0.08 -10.49 -14.37
C ASN A 16 -1.53 -10.83 -13.95
N LYS A 17 -1.88 -10.51 -12.71
CA LYS A 17 -3.20 -10.82 -12.12
C LYS A 17 -3.86 -9.60 -11.50
N HIS A 18 -5.17 -9.49 -11.70
CA HIS A 18 -6.04 -8.71 -10.84
C HIS A 18 -6.57 -9.64 -9.75
N ILE A 19 -6.31 -9.31 -8.49
CA ILE A 19 -6.62 -10.12 -7.31
C ILE A 19 -7.52 -9.29 -6.40
N VAL A 20 -8.69 -9.83 -6.05
CA VAL A 20 -9.66 -9.19 -5.15
C VAL A 20 -9.87 -10.12 -3.96
N ALA A 21 -9.60 -9.64 -2.75
CA ALA A 21 -9.78 -10.41 -1.53
C ALA A 21 -11.26 -10.53 -1.14
N GLN A 22 -11.58 -11.57 -0.37
CA GLN A 22 -12.95 -11.81 0.10
C GLN A 22 -13.17 -11.19 1.50
N PRO A 23 -14.42 -10.82 1.86
CA PRO A 23 -14.69 -10.15 3.14
C PRO A 23 -14.34 -10.93 4.40
N GLU A 24 -14.34 -12.26 4.33
CA GLU A 24 -14.04 -13.19 5.42
C GLU A 24 -12.56 -13.27 5.81
N ASP A 25 -11.66 -12.69 5.01
CA ASP A 25 -10.24 -12.73 5.29
C ASP A 25 -9.87 -11.75 6.43
N ALA A 26 -9.20 -12.24 7.48
CA ALA A 26 -8.87 -11.46 8.67
C ALA A 26 -7.53 -10.74 8.59
N ASN A 27 -6.49 -11.35 8.02
CA ASN A 27 -5.20 -10.71 7.76
C ASN A 27 -4.62 -11.22 6.45
N CYS A 28 -3.91 -10.37 5.71
CA CYS A 28 -3.30 -10.75 4.44
C CYS A 28 -1.77 -10.70 4.51
N GLN A 29 -1.13 -11.69 3.88
CA GLN A 29 0.28 -11.65 3.53
C GLN A 29 0.44 -11.72 2.02
N LEU A 30 1.14 -10.76 1.45
CA LEU A 30 1.45 -10.69 0.02
C LEU A 30 2.93 -10.98 -0.17
N SER A 31 3.29 -11.93 -1.03
CA SER A 31 4.69 -12.18 -1.34
C SER A 31 4.94 -12.57 -2.80
N ASP A 32 6.07 -12.17 -3.36
CA ASP A 32 6.49 -12.61 -4.70
C ASP A 32 5.42 -12.33 -5.77
N LEU A 33 4.92 -11.09 -5.79
CA LEU A 33 3.93 -10.63 -6.76
C LEU A 33 4.58 -9.68 -7.77
N GLU A 34 4.23 -9.85 -9.05
CA GLU A 34 4.74 -9.00 -10.13
C GLU A 34 3.63 -8.61 -11.12
N ASN A 35 3.55 -7.35 -11.54
CA ASN A 35 2.52 -6.90 -12.50
C ASN A 35 1.11 -7.23 -12.02
N CYS A 36 0.81 -6.95 -10.76
CA CYS A 36 -0.47 -7.27 -10.14
C CYS A 36 -1.25 -6.02 -9.72
N LEU A 37 -2.56 -6.10 -9.83
CA LEU A 37 -3.49 -5.21 -9.14
C LEU A 37 -4.09 -6.01 -7.99
N VAL A 38 -3.86 -5.59 -6.75
CA VAL A 38 -4.36 -6.26 -5.55
C VAL A 38 -5.32 -5.33 -4.84
N ASP A 39 -6.58 -5.76 -4.72
CA ASP A 39 -7.63 -5.04 -4.02
C ASP A 39 -8.07 -5.81 -2.77
N LEU A 40 -7.68 -5.27 -1.61
CA LEU A 40 -7.99 -5.80 -0.29
C LEU A 40 -9.10 -5.00 0.42
N ARG A 41 -9.76 -4.04 -0.26
CA ARG A 41 -10.73 -3.14 0.38
C ARG A 41 -11.94 -3.83 0.99
N LEU A 42 -12.28 -5.03 0.51
CA LEU A 42 -13.42 -5.81 1.01
C LEU A 42 -13.11 -6.53 2.33
N MET A 43 -11.83 -6.74 2.66
CA MET A 43 -11.41 -7.41 3.89
C MET A 43 -11.85 -6.62 5.12
N LYS A 44 -12.30 -7.33 6.16
CA LYS A 44 -12.75 -6.73 7.42
C LYS A 44 -11.87 -7.19 8.57
N GLY A 45 -11.61 -6.26 9.49
CA GLY A 45 -10.88 -6.58 10.72
C GLY A 45 -9.37 -6.79 10.53
N GLN A 46 -8.80 -6.29 9.43
CA GLN A 46 -7.37 -6.40 9.19
C GLN A 46 -6.57 -5.66 10.26
N THR A 47 -5.73 -6.40 10.98
CA THR A 47 -4.83 -5.84 12.00
C THR A 47 -3.40 -5.80 11.51
N GLN A 48 -3.05 -6.63 10.53
CA GLN A 48 -1.74 -6.70 9.95
C GLN A 48 -1.77 -6.88 8.43
N LEU A 49 -0.88 -6.17 7.74
CA LEU A 49 -0.54 -6.40 6.34
C LEU A 49 0.97 -6.57 6.21
N ASN A 50 1.40 -7.72 5.70
CA ASN A 50 2.81 -7.96 5.40
C ASN A 50 2.98 -8.14 3.89
N CYS A 51 3.79 -7.29 3.28
CA CYS A 51 4.13 -7.36 1.86
C CYS A 51 5.63 -7.61 1.71
N HIS A 52 6.02 -8.51 0.82
CA HIS A 52 7.42 -8.84 0.61
C HIS A 52 7.72 -9.18 -0.86
N ARG A 53 8.74 -8.55 -1.44
CA ARG A 53 9.12 -8.77 -2.85
C ARG A 53 7.96 -8.54 -3.82
N ILE A 54 7.31 -7.39 -3.68
CA ILE A 54 6.26 -6.94 -4.61
C ILE A 54 6.87 -6.02 -5.66
N ARG A 55 6.60 -6.29 -6.93
CA ARG A 55 7.19 -5.55 -8.05
C ARG A 55 6.12 -5.08 -9.03
N ASN A 56 6.28 -3.88 -9.55
CA ASN A 56 5.44 -3.36 -10.64
C ASN A 56 3.94 -3.58 -10.36
N SER A 57 3.47 -3.26 -9.16
CA SER A 57 2.11 -3.61 -8.72
C SER A 57 1.40 -2.46 -8.04
N VAL A 58 0.07 -2.50 -8.09
CA VAL A 58 -0.82 -1.59 -7.36
C VAL A 58 -1.48 -2.37 -6.24
N ILE A 59 -1.34 -1.91 -5.01
CA ILE A 59 -1.94 -2.51 -3.83
C ILE A 59 -2.89 -1.49 -3.23
N VAL A 60 -4.18 -1.80 -3.26
CA VAL A 60 -5.21 -0.98 -2.63
C VAL A 60 -5.77 -1.73 -1.46
N CYS A 61 -5.48 -1.22 -0.27
CA CYS A 61 -5.94 -1.76 0.99
C CYS A 61 -6.96 -0.81 1.60
N GLY A 62 -7.92 -1.38 2.32
CA GLY A 62 -8.78 -0.63 3.22
C GLY A 62 -8.01 -0.26 4.49
N LYS A 63 -8.75 -0.29 5.60
CA LYS A 63 -8.21 0.03 6.92
C LYS A 63 -7.46 -1.16 7.52
N VAL A 64 -6.24 -0.91 7.98
CA VAL A 64 -5.41 -1.83 8.76
C VAL A 64 -5.28 -1.27 10.18
N ALA A 65 -6.02 -1.84 11.12
CA ALA A 65 -6.12 -1.32 12.49
C ALA A 65 -4.78 -1.34 13.26
N GLY A 66 -3.82 -2.16 12.84
CA GLY A 66 -2.49 -2.26 13.43
C GLY A 66 -1.41 -1.79 12.46
N SER A 67 -0.57 -2.73 12.00
CA SER A 67 0.64 -2.41 11.26
C SER A 67 0.65 -2.93 9.83
N ALA A 68 1.25 -2.15 8.93
CA ALA A 68 1.59 -2.57 7.60
C ALA A 68 3.11 -2.51 7.42
N THR A 69 3.71 -3.62 7.01
CA THR A 69 5.15 -3.72 6.73
C THR A 69 5.37 -4.17 5.29
N ILE A 70 6.10 -3.37 4.52
CA ILE A 70 6.38 -3.62 3.11
C ILE A 70 7.90 -3.73 2.95
N ARG A 71 8.36 -4.88 2.45
CA ARG A 71 9.78 -5.23 2.38
C ARG A 71 10.22 -5.57 0.97
N ASP A 72 11.43 -5.16 0.62
CA ASP A 72 12.14 -5.57 -0.62
C ASP A 72 11.29 -5.40 -1.89
N SER A 73 10.48 -4.34 -1.92
CA SER A 73 9.46 -4.10 -2.96
C SER A 73 9.80 -2.87 -3.78
N CYS A 74 9.46 -2.87 -5.06
CA CYS A 74 9.81 -1.74 -5.93
C CYS A 74 8.79 -1.47 -7.02
N SER A 75 8.75 -0.21 -7.48
CA SER A 75 7.81 0.24 -8.51
C SER A 75 6.36 -0.09 -8.17
N CYS A 76 5.94 0.29 -6.98
CA CYS A 76 4.59 0.00 -6.51
C CYS A 76 3.85 1.24 -6.08
N ILE A 77 2.52 1.19 -6.27
CA ILE A 77 1.59 2.14 -5.69
C ILE A 77 0.88 1.42 -4.55
N VAL A 78 0.87 2.01 -3.36
CA VAL A 78 0.24 1.45 -2.18
C VAL A 78 -0.75 2.45 -1.61
N VAL A 79 -1.98 2.03 -1.36
CA VAL A 79 -3.05 2.86 -0.77
C VAL A 79 -3.56 2.17 0.48
N LEU A 80 -3.52 2.84 1.64
CA LEU A 80 -4.01 2.25 2.91
C LEU A 80 -4.24 3.28 4.03
N ASP A 81 -5.21 3.02 4.91
CA ASP A 81 -5.34 3.67 6.22
C ASP A 81 -4.78 2.72 7.29
N VAL A 82 -3.84 3.18 8.14
CA VAL A 82 -3.11 2.29 9.04
C VAL A 82 -2.66 2.96 10.34
N ALA A 83 -2.48 2.19 11.42
CA ALA A 83 -1.93 2.76 12.65
C ALA A 83 -0.41 2.98 12.55
N GLN A 84 0.32 2.00 12.01
CA GLN A 84 1.78 2.02 11.86
C GLN A 84 2.21 1.52 10.48
N LEU A 85 3.00 2.30 9.75
CA LEU A 85 3.51 1.94 8.43
C LEU A 85 5.03 1.87 8.40
N ARG A 86 5.57 0.77 7.89
CA ARG A 86 7.01 0.58 7.69
C ARG A 86 7.34 0.09 6.28
N PHE A 87 8.29 0.76 5.65
CA PHE A 87 8.97 0.29 4.45
C PHE A 87 10.42 -0.06 4.78
N GLU A 88 10.91 -1.17 4.24
CA GLU A 88 12.31 -1.60 4.41
C GLU A 88 12.82 -2.17 3.08
N GLY A 89 13.96 -1.69 2.58
CA GLY A 89 14.51 -2.17 1.31
C GLY A 89 13.66 -1.83 0.08
N CYS A 90 12.86 -0.76 0.12
CA CYS A 90 11.91 -0.43 -0.94
C CYS A 90 12.43 0.68 -1.87
N ALA A 91 12.01 0.67 -3.14
CA ALA A 91 12.44 1.69 -4.10
C ALA A 91 11.36 2.08 -5.11
N ARG A 92 11.28 3.37 -5.45
CA ARG A 92 10.28 3.90 -6.42
C ARG A 92 8.86 3.53 -6.00
N MET A 93 8.45 4.03 -4.85
CA MET A 93 7.13 3.74 -4.27
C MET A 93 6.29 5.01 -4.22
N CYS A 94 5.00 4.91 -4.55
CA CYS A 94 4.02 5.94 -4.22
C CYS A 94 3.08 5.40 -3.14
N ALA A 95 3.03 6.06 -1.99
CA ALA A 95 2.18 5.69 -0.88
C ALA A 95 1.10 6.76 -0.65
N PHE A 96 -0.17 6.38 -0.84
CA PHE A 96 -1.34 7.19 -0.50
C PHE A 96 -1.88 6.73 0.84
N VAL A 97 -1.59 7.48 1.91
CA VAL A 97 -1.69 6.95 3.26
C VAL A 97 -2.40 7.89 4.21
N SER A 98 -3.17 7.29 5.11
CA SER A 98 -3.60 7.88 6.37
C SER A 98 -2.91 7.05 7.43
N CYS A 99 -2.04 7.67 8.23
CA CYS A 99 -1.24 6.95 9.22
C CYS A 99 -1.42 7.62 10.58
N SER A 100 -1.70 6.84 11.61
CA SER A 100 -1.86 7.38 12.97
C SER A 100 -0.53 7.81 13.59
N SER A 101 0.57 7.17 13.18
CA SER A 101 1.95 7.56 13.47
C SER A 101 2.65 8.13 12.23
N ASP A 102 3.85 8.69 12.40
CA ASP A 102 4.74 8.94 11.26
C ASP A 102 5.09 7.59 10.59
N PRO A 103 4.95 7.44 9.26
CA PRO A 103 5.51 6.30 8.56
C PRO A 103 7.03 6.23 8.72
N VAL A 104 7.55 5.01 8.71
CA VAL A 104 8.99 4.73 8.80
C VAL A 104 9.48 4.16 7.48
N ILE A 105 10.62 4.65 6.99
CA ILE A 105 11.38 4.01 5.91
C ILE A 105 12.77 3.63 6.41
N GLU A 106 13.31 2.55 5.89
CA GLU A 106 14.66 2.09 6.16
C GLU A 106 15.27 1.46 4.89
N ARG A 107 16.53 1.73 4.59
CA ARG A 107 17.26 1.22 3.40
C ARG A 107 16.42 1.36 2.11
N SER A 108 15.71 2.48 1.98
CA SER A 108 14.74 2.72 0.91
C SER A 108 15.09 4.01 0.18
N ASP A 109 14.66 4.13 -1.08
CA ASP A 109 14.97 5.29 -1.93
C ASP A 109 13.80 5.65 -2.86
N SER A 110 13.73 6.91 -3.30
CA SER A 110 12.71 7.39 -4.23
C SER A 110 11.28 7.10 -3.74
N MET A 111 11.02 7.38 -2.45
CA MET A 111 9.73 7.14 -1.79
C MET A 111 8.85 8.39 -1.84
N ARG A 112 7.70 8.33 -2.48
CA ARG A 112 6.76 9.45 -2.58
C ARG A 112 5.52 9.21 -1.73
N PHE A 113 5.12 10.21 -0.97
CA PHE A 113 3.99 10.12 -0.07
C PHE A 113 2.92 11.17 -0.39
N ALA A 114 1.66 10.78 -0.31
CA ALA A 114 0.50 11.66 -0.38
C ALA A 114 -0.53 11.22 0.65
N SER A 115 -1.40 12.15 1.04
CA SER A 115 -2.52 11.85 1.92
C SER A 115 -3.46 10.82 1.28
N PHE A 116 -4.12 10.03 2.12
CA PHE A 116 -5.13 9.08 1.67
C PHE A 116 -6.23 9.77 0.87
N LEU A 117 -6.80 9.01 -0.06
CA LEU A 117 -7.78 9.50 -1.03
C LEU A 117 -9.17 9.40 -0.44
N GLN A 118 -9.84 10.53 -0.26
CA GLN A 118 -11.19 10.59 0.30
C GLN A 118 -12.20 9.75 -0.49
N SER A 119 -12.02 9.63 -1.81
CA SER A 119 -12.87 8.83 -2.69
C SER A 119 -12.75 7.31 -2.49
N LEU A 120 -11.71 6.85 -1.79
CA LEU A 120 -11.50 5.45 -1.43
C LEU A 120 -11.80 5.18 0.05
N ALA A 121 -12.24 6.20 0.80
CA ALA A 121 -12.50 6.09 2.22
C ALA A 121 -13.80 5.33 2.51
N CYS A 122 -13.77 4.45 3.51
CA CYS A 122 -14.97 3.85 4.08
C CYS A 122 -15.39 4.58 5.37
N ALA A 123 -16.63 4.38 5.80
CA ALA A 123 -17.28 5.16 6.85
C ALA A 123 -16.57 5.13 8.23
N ASP A 124 -15.72 4.13 8.48
CA ASP A 124 -14.99 3.93 9.72
C ASP A 124 -13.54 4.44 9.68
N MET A 125 -13.10 5.08 8.59
CA MET A 125 -11.78 5.67 8.46
C MET A 125 -11.74 7.11 9.00
N THR A 126 -10.73 7.41 9.81
CA THR A 126 -10.44 8.77 10.26
C THR A 126 -9.18 9.25 9.56
N LEU A 127 -9.35 9.84 8.39
CA LEU A 127 -8.21 10.21 7.55
C LEU A 127 -7.38 11.32 8.16
N ARG A 128 -6.07 11.12 8.17
CA ARG A 128 -5.08 12.10 8.62
C ARG A 128 -4.18 12.52 7.46
N PRO A 129 -3.87 13.82 7.32
CA PRO A 129 -2.90 14.25 6.33
C PRO A 129 -1.51 13.73 6.70
N ILE A 130 -0.72 13.37 5.70
CA ILE A 130 0.68 13.05 5.90
C ILE A 130 1.53 14.32 5.84
N CYS A 131 2.35 14.54 6.86
CA CYS A 131 3.24 15.69 6.93
C CYS A 131 4.69 15.31 7.19
N ARG A 132 4.96 14.07 7.61
CA ARG A 132 6.29 13.63 8.02
C ARG A 132 6.46 12.13 7.78
N VAL A 133 7.69 11.74 7.44
CA VAL A 133 8.17 10.37 7.36
C VAL A 133 9.52 10.30 8.08
N GLN A 134 9.73 9.23 8.85
CA GLN A 134 10.99 8.98 9.55
C GLN A 134 11.86 8.06 8.71
N ASP A 135 13.06 8.51 8.36
CA ASP A 135 14.05 7.70 7.67
C ASP A 135 15.11 7.20 8.66
N PHE A 136 15.04 5.92 8.99
CA PHE A 136 15.93 5.30 9.97
C PHE A 136 17.34 5.06 9.44
N SER A 137 17.54 5.11 8.12
CA SER A 137 18.87 5.03 7.50
C SER A 137 19.52 6.41 7.34
N TRP A 138 18.80 7.49 7.64
CA TRP A 138 19.30 8.86 7.51
C TRP A 138 19.56 9.51 8.88
N LEU A 139 20.81 9.41 9.34
CA LEU A 139 21.23 9.94 10.65
C LEU A 139 21.56 11.44 10.65
N ARG A 140 21.40 12.14 9.53
CA ARG A 140 21.74 13.57 9.40
C ARG A 140 20.58 14.45 9.84
N ARG A 141 20.88 15.68 10.27
CA ARG A 141 19.86 16.67 10.70
C ARG A 141 19.02 17.21 9.54
N GLN A 142 19.59 17.26 8.35
CA GLN A 142 18.90 17.74 7.15
C GLN A 142 17.81 16.75 6.70
N HIS A 143 16.87 17.23 5.88
CA HIS A 143 15.85 16.39 5.27
C HIS A 143 16.49 15.21 4.51
N SER A 144 15.91 14.01 4.65
CA SER A 144 16.37 12.83 3.91
C SER A 144 16.06 13.00 2.41
N PRO A 145 17.01 12.73 1.49
CA PRO A 145 16.72 12.77 0.07
C PRO A 145 15.89 11.56 -0.40
N ASN A 146 15.73 10.53 0.44
CA ASN A 146 15.14 9.25 0.06
C ASN A 146 13.60 9.28 -0.02
N TRP A 147 12.98 10.37 0.44
CA TRP A 147 11.54 10.54 0.36
C TRP A 147 11.12 11.97 0.07
N SER A 148 9.91 12.15 -0.44
CA SER A 148 9.28 13.45 -0.59
C SER A 148 7.75 13.33 -0.44
N LEU A 149 7.11 14.45 -0.15
CA LEU A 149 5.68 14.59 -0.40
C LEU A 149 5.45 14.75 -1.91
N MET A 150 4.31 14.29 -2.42
CA MET A 150 3.93 14.50 -3.81
C MET A 150 3.36 15.91 -4.02
N ASP A 151 3.88 16.62 -5.03
CA ASP A 151 3.39 17.96 -5.38
C ASP A 151 2.02 17.91 -6.06
N ASN A 152 1.79 16.92 -6.92
CA ASN A 152 0.56 16.77 -7.69
C ASN A 152 0.01 15.33 -7.61
N PRO A 153 -0.71 14.98 -6.53
CA PRO A 153 -1.34 13.67 -6.39
C PRO A 153 -2.50 13.44 -7.37
N ASP A 154 -3.05 14.50 -7.97
CA ASP A 154 -4.20 14.42 -8.89
C ASP A 154 -3.87 13.72 -10.21
N VAL A 155 -2.58 13.53 -10.54
CA VAL A 155 -2.16 12.73 -11.69
C VAL A 155 -2.62 11.27 -11.62
N PHE A 156 -2.99 10.79 -10.42
CA PHE A 156 -3.55 9.45 -10.20
C PHE A 156 -5.08 9.45 -10.08
N GLN A 157 -5.74 10.60 -10.17
CA GLN A 157 -7.20 10.70 -10.03
C GLN A 157 -7.99 9.76 -10.96
N PRO A 158 -7.60 9.55 -12.23
CA PRO A 158 -8.31 8.60 -13.09
C PRO A 158 -8.08 7.12 -12.72
N LEU A 159 -6.93 6.78 -12.10
CA LEU A 159 -6.73 5.44 -11.51
C LEU A 159 -7.77 5.18 -10.42
N TRP A 160 -8.04 6.18 -9.56
CA TRP A 160 -9.01 6.06 -8.47
C TRP A 160 -10.43 5.94 -8.97
N GLN A 161 -10.80 6.73 -9.98
CA GLN A 161 -12.11 6.62 -10.63
C GLN A 161 -12.32 5.22 -11.19
N MET A 162 -11.33 4.67 -11.89
CA MET A 162 -11.40 3.32 -12.44
C MET A 162 -11.59 2.26 -11.34
N LEU A 163 -10.81 2.33 -10.25
CA LEU A 163 -10.90 1.38 -9.14
C LEU A 163 -12.24 1.42 -8.39
N ASN A 164 -12.98 2.52 -8.47
CA ASN A 164 -14.32 2.63 -7.88
C ASN A 164 -15.45 2.18 -8.83
N THR A 165 -15.11 1.74 -10.03
CA THR A 165 -16.08 1.19 -10.99
C THR A 165 -15.90 -0.31 -11.15
N ASN A 166 -16.93 -0.99 -11.64
CA ASN A 166 -16.87 -2.42 -12.02
C ASN A 166 -15.92 -2.68 -13.23
N ASN A 167 -15.26 -1.66 -13.76
CA ASN A 167 -14.36 -1.72 -14.90
C ASN A 167 -12.87 -1.69 -14.49
N SER A 168 -12.54 -2.13 -13.27
CA SER A 168 -11.16 -2.24 -12.82
C SER A 168 -10.35 -3.13 -13.76
N ASN A 169 -9.43 -2.53 -14.51
CA ASN A 169 -8.62 -3.19 -15.53
C ASN A 169 -7.14 -3.20 -15.11
N LEU A 170 -6.51 -4.38 -15.17
CA LEU A 170 -5.12 -4.58 -14.78
C LEU A 170 -4.16 -3.68 -15.57
N ASP A 171 -4.21 -3.76 -16.91
CA ASP A 171 -3.27 -3.05 -17.77
C ASP A 171 -3.40 -1.54 -17.60
N CYS A 172 -4.63 -1.03 -17.52
CA CYS A 172 -4.91 0.37 -17.24
C CYS A 172 -4.35 0.81 -15.87
N ALA A 173 -4.46 -0.03 -14.85
CA ALA A 173 -3.92 0.28 -13.52
C ALA A 173 -2.39 0.32 -13.53
N LEU A 174 -1.76 -0.67 -14.16
CA LEU A 174 -0.30 -0.81 -14.19
C LEU A 174 0.38 0.31 -15.01
N GLN A 175 -0.31 0.93 -15.98
CA GLN A 175 0.21 2.09 -16.70
C GLN A 175 0.61 3.26 -15.77
N TYR A 176 -0.04 3.40 -14.60
CA TYR A 176 0.27 4.48 -13.65
C TYR A 176 1.59 4.28 -12.92
N ILE A 177 2.17 3.08 -12.95
CA ILE A 177 3.51 2.82 -12.43
C ILE A 177 4.56 3.59 -13.22
N GLY A 178 4.31 3.90 -14.51
CA GLY A 178 5.16 4.77 -15.31
C GLY A 178 5.23 6.23 -14.82
N LYS A 179 4.38 6.62 -13.85
CA LYS A 179 4.40 7.96 -13.23
C LYS A 179 5.22 8.03 -11.92
N LEU A 180 5.79 6.89 -11.49
CA LEU A 180 6.77 6.82 -10.40
C LEU A 180 8.13 7.31 -10.91
#